data_AF-A0A800EX76-F1
#
_entry.id   AF-A0A800EX76-F1
#
_cell.length_a   1.000
_cell.length_b   1.000
_cell.length_c   1.000
_cell.angle_alpha   90.00
_cell.angle_beta   90.00
_cell.angle_gamma   90.00
#
_symmetry.space_group_name_H-M   'P 1'
#
loop_
_entity.id
_entity.type
_entity.pdbx_description
1 polymer ?
#
loop_
_entity_poly.entity_id
_entity_poly.type
_entity_poly.pdbx_seq_one_letter_code
_entity_poly.pdbx_strand_id
1 'polypeptide(L)' 'MTEPTRKRTRTLTHWGVYDIDVEDERIVAAHPWVDDPDPSNIGLSIPSAIHHESRITQPMVRAQGPTAHTALV' A
#
# COMPACT_ATOMS: atom_id res chain seq x y z
N MET A 1 -26.39 -10.64 3.84
CA MET A 1 -25.47 -9.60 3.33
C MET A 1 -25.03 -8.80 4.54
N THR A 2 -23.77 -8.90 4.94
CA THR A 2 -23.22 -8.11 6.04
C THR A 2 -22.63 -6.84 5.44
N GLU A 3 -22.88 -5.68 6.06
CA GLU A 3 -22.28 -4.42 5.61
C GLU A 3 -20.75 -4.45 5.80
N PRO A 4 -19.98 -3.84 4.88
CA PRO A 4 -18.53 -3.78 4.98
C PRO A 4 -18.12 -2.96 6.20
N THR A 5 -17.12 -3.44 6.93
CA THR A 5 -16.54 -2.74 8.07
C THR A 5 -15.70 -1.56 7.58
N ARG A 6 -16.00 -0.34 8.06
CA ARG A 6 -15.27 0.87 7.66
C ARG A 6 -14.55 1.51 8.85
N LYS A 7 -13.28 1.85 8.66
CA LYS A 7 -12.43 2.51 9.65
C LYS A 7 -11.62 3.62 9.01
N ARG A 8 -11.45 4.74 9.72
CA ARG A 8 -10.48 5.78 9.39
C ARG A 8 -9.35 5.79 10.41
N THR A 9 -8.11 5.85 9.95
CA THR A 9 -6.92 5.90 10.82
C THR A 9 -5.93 6.95 10.33
N ARG A 10 -5.22 7.61 11.24
CA ARG A 10 -4.20 8.59 10.90
C ARG A 10 -2.82 7.96 10.90
N THR A 11 -1.97 8.36 9.95
CA THR A 11 -0.56 7.95 9.91
C THR A 11 0.33 9.07 9.37
N LEU A 12 1.64 8.89 9.53
CA LEU A 12 2.69 9.78 9.04
C LEU A 12 3.50 9.07 7.96
N THR A 13 3.84 9.80 6.89
CA THR A 13 4.74 9.35 5.83
C THR A 13 5.88 10.36 5.65
N HIS A 14 6.78 10.10 4.71
CA HIS A 14 7.80 11.08 4.32
C HIS A 14 7.19 12.32 3.63
N TRP A 15 5.94 12.25 3.17
CA TRP A 15 5.27 13.32 2.41
C TRP A 15 4.19 14.07 3.22
N GLY A 16 4.05 13.76 4.51
CA GLY A 16 3.08 14.41 5.40
C GLY A 16 2.19 13.45 6.18
N VAL A 17 1.20 14.02 6.86
CA VAL A 17 0.19 13.32 7.66
C VAL A 17 -1.06 13.10 6.82
N TYR A 18 -1.60 11.88 6.86
CA TYR A 18 -2.78 11.51 6.09
C TYR A 18 -3.78 10.70 6.93
N ASP A 19 -5.06 10.94 6.68
CA ASP A 19 -6.15 10.11 7.17
C ASP A 19 -6.49 9.04 6.12
N ILE A 20 -6.42 7.78 6.52
CA ILE A 20 -6.54 6.60 5.65
C ILE A 20 -7.89 5.92 5.90
N ASP A 21 -8.67 5.73 4.84
CA ASP A 21 -9.90 4.94 4.86
C ASP A 21 -9.60 3.46 4.56
N VAL A 22 -10.13 2.58 5.40
CA VAL A 22 -10.04 1.13 5.28
C VAL A 22 -11.45 0.53 5.23
N GLU A 23 -11.70 -0.31 4.24
CA GLU A 23 -12.93 -1.10 4.08
C GLU A 23 -12.55 -2.58 4.00
N ASP A 24 -13.05 -3.42 4.91
CA ASP A 24 -12.77 -4.87 4.96
C ASP A 24 -11.29 -5.21 4.74
N GLU A 25 -10.42 -4.58 5.52
CA GLU A 25 -8.95 -4.69 5.50
C GLU A 25 -8.24 -4.10 4.27
N ARG A 26 -8.97 -3.53 3.32
CA ARG A 26 -8.40 -2.86 2.16
C ARG A 26 -8.33 -1.36 2.38
N ILE A 27 -7.14 -0.78 2.21
CA ILE A 27 -7.00 0.69 2.10
C ILE A 27 -7.64 1.15 0.79
N VAL A 28 -8.63 2.03 0.88
CA VAL A 28 -9.42 2.51 -0.27
C VAL A 28 -9.17 3.98 -0.61
N ALA A 29 -8.78 4.80 0.37
CA ALA A 29 -8.48 6.20 0.13
C ALA A 29 -7.46 6.75 1.14
N ALA A 30 -6.73 7.78 0.73
CA ALA A 30 -5.88 8.60 1.59
C ALA A 30 -6.29 10.06 1.42
N HIS A 31 -6.45 10.76 2.54
CA HIS A 31 -6.89 12.15 2.59
C HIS A 31 -5.82 12.99 3.28
N PRO A 32 -5.49 14.19 2.76
CA PRO A 32 -4.68 15.15 3.48
C PRO A 32 -5.22 15.41 4.89
N TRP A 33 -4.33 15.54 5.87
CA TRP A 33 -4.74 15.97 7.19
C TRP A 33 -5.17 17.44 7.16
N VAL A 34 -6.33 17.73 7.75
CA VAL A 34 -6.96 19.07 7.74
C VAL A 34 -6.08 20.19 8.32
N ASP A 35 -5.17 19.87 9.23
CA ASP A 35 -4.30 20.87 9.88
C ASP A 35 -2.94 21.01 9.16
N ASP A 36 -2.72 20.29 8.06
CA ASP A 36 -1.56 20.49 7.19
C ASP A 36 -1.88 21.62 6.18
N PRO A 37 -1.20 22.78 6.24
CA PRO A 37 -1.50 23.93 5.41
C PRO A 37 -1.07 23.76 3.94
N ASP A 38 -0.17 22.83 3.63
CA ASP A 38 0.32 22.57 2.27
C ASP A 38 0.61 21.07 2.06
N PRO A 39 -0.44 20.24 2.04
CA PRO A 39 -0.28 18.80 2.00
C PRO A 39 0.22 18.33 0.63
N SER A 40 1.20 17.42 0.62
CA SER A 40 1.69 16.86 -0.63
C SER A 40 0.62 15.98 -1.31
N ASN A 41 0.40 16.19 -2.60
CA ASN A 41 -0.46 15.32 -3.41
C ASN A 41 0.08 13.88 -3.57
N ILE A 42 1.35 13.63 -3.24
CA ILE A 42 1.96 12.29 -3.37
C ILE A 42 1.24 11.27 -2.48
N GLY A 43 0.79 11.67 -1.28
CA GLY A 43 0.08 10.75 -0.37
C GLY A 43 -1.25 10.23 -0.91
N LEU A 44 -1.86 10.90 -1.89
CA LEU A 44 -3.08 10.40 -2.55
C LEU A 44 -2.84 9.09 -3.31
N SER A 45 -1.58 8.79 -3.65
CA SER A 45 -1.19 7.55 -4.34
C SER A 45 -1.08 6.32 -3.43
N ILE A 46 -1.23 6.47 -2.11
CA ILE A 46 -1.07 5.37 -1.14
C ILE A 46 -1.94 4.13 -1.51
N PRO A 47 -3.24 4.25 -1.84
CA PRO A 47 -4.03 3.09 -2.22
C PRO A 47 -3.49 2.40 -3.49
N SER A 48 -3.15 3.17 -4.53
CA SER A 48 -2.64 2.59 -5.78
C SER A 48 -1.26 1.96 -5.63
N ALA A 49 -0.38 2.54 -4.80
CA ALA A 49 0.97 2.04 -4.57
C ALA A 49 0.98 0.71 -3.80
N ILE A 50 0.13 0.57 -2.77
CA ILE A 50 0.08 -0.64 -1.94
C ILE A 50 -0.53 -1.82 -2.70
N HIS A 51 -1.50 -1.54 -3.58
CA HIS A 51 -2.24 -2.54 -4.35
C HIS A 51 -1.76 -2.68 -5.80
N HIS A 52 -0.63 -2.08 -6.18
CA HIS A 52 -0.12 -2.14 -7.56
C HIS A 52 0.28 -3.57 -7.94
N GLU A 53 0.13 -3.93 -9.23
CA GLU A 53 0.52 -5.25 -9.76
C GLU A 53 2.03 -5.55 -9.60
N SER A 54 2.85 -4.51 -9.52
CA SER A 54 4.31 -4.64 -9.30
C SER A 54 4.69 -4.85 -7.84
N ARG A 55 3.72 -4.99 -6.92
CA ARG A 55 4.00 -5.28 -5.52
C ARG A 55 4.67 -6.65 -5.39
N ILE A 56 5.84 -6.69 -4.77
CA ILE A 56 6.53 -7.94 -4.45
C ILE A 56 5.68 -8.70 -3.42
N THR A 57 5.14 -9.85 -3.82
CA THR A 57 4.23 -10.67 -3.00
C THR A 57 4.92 -11.83 -2.30
N GLN A 58 6.14 -12.16 -2.71
CA GLN A 58 6.92 -13.26 -2.15
C GLN A 58 8.43 -12.95 -2.20
N PRO A 59 9.24 -13.57 -1.33
CA PRO A 59 10.69 -13.54 -1.47
C PRO A 59 11.13 -14.14 -2.81
N MET A 60 12.16 -13.57 -3.43
CA MET A 60 12.71 -14.07 -4.69
C MET A 60 14.23 -14.20 -4.57
N VAL A 61 14.79 -15.25 -5.19
CA VAL A 61 16.24 -15.44 -5.32
C VAL A 61 16.61 -15.36 -6.79
N ARG A 62 17.61 -14.55 -7.13
CA ARG A 62 18.11 -14.47 -8.51
C ARG A 62 18.61 -15.84 -8.95
N ALA A 63 18.18 -16.28 -10.13
CA ALA A 63 18.75 -17.47 -10.74
C ALA A 63 20.28 -17.34 -10.84
N GLN A 64 20.95 -18.38 -10.35
CA GLN A 64 22.36 -18.61 -10.62
C GLN A 64 22.52 -18.80 -12.14
N GLY A 65 23.74 -18.64 -12.68
CA GLY A 65 24.02 -19.03 -14.07
C GLY A 65 23.67 -20.50 -14.35
N PRO A 66 23.84 -21.00 -15.59
CA PRO A 66 23.31 -22.31 -16.00
C PRO A 66 23.98 -23.45 -15.24
N THR A 67 23.41 -23.80 -14.09
CA THR A 67 23.55 -25.09 -13.45
C THR A 67 22.13 -25.61 -13.28
N ALA A 68 21.82 -26.65 -14.05
CA ALA A 68 20.50 -27.25 -14.16
C ALA A 68 20.05 -27.85 -12.84
N HIS A 69 19.42 -27.07 -11.96
CA HIS A 69 18.58 -27.59 -10.88
C HIS A 69 17.38 -26.67 -10.68
N THR A 70 16.27 -27.08 -11.29
CA THR A 70 14.93 -26.57 -11.02
C THR A 70 14.62 -26.68 -9.53
N ALA A 71 14.40 -25.55 -8.87
CA ALA A 71 13.63 -25.51 -7.63
C ALA A 71 12.26 -24.94 -7.97
N LEU A 72 11.27 -25.83 -8.04
CA LEU A 72 9.86 -25.50 -7.92
C LEU A 72 9.62 -25.03 -6.48
N VAL A 73 9.08 -23.83 -6.33
CA VAL A 73 8.25 -23.43 -5.19
C VAL A 73 7.07 -22.66 -5.75
#